data_AF-A0A3D8JBN9-F1
#
_entry.id   AF-A0A3D8JBN9-F1
#
_cell.length_a   1.000
_cell.length_b   1.000
_cell.length_c   1.000
_cell.angle_alpha   90.00
_cell.angle_beta   90.00
_cell.angle_gamma   90.00
#
_symmetry.space_group_name_H-M   'P 1'
#
loop_
_entity.id
_entity.type
_entity.pdbx_description
1 polymer ?
#
loop_
_entity_poly.entity_id
_entity_poly.type
_entity_poly.pdbx_seq_one_letter_code
_entity_poly.pdbx_strand_id
1 'polypeptide(L)'
;MRAYAMIYALFLLLAILFASQISLRYFGTTLDSSSNFYGSLQNEFFAKSTYEIAKACLKKYNFDYCKEDAITFGDFQSSYTIFDEKDFYRIEIVLLHTNPRNLHIIRNFTNKRIKK
;
A
#
# COMPACT_ATOMS: atom_id res chain seq x y z
N MET A 1 25.62 -34.43 -41.31
CA MET A 1 26.19 -33.57 -40.24
C MET A 1 25.58 -32.16 -40.17
N ARG A 2 25.36 -31.44 -41.28
CA ARG A 2 24.78 -30.07 -41.26
C ARG A 2 23.35 -29.97 -40.70
N ALA A 3 22.50 -30.98 -40.89
CA ALA A 3 21.13 -30.99 -40.37
C ALA A 3 21.04 -31.04 -38.84
N TYR A 4 22.00 -31.71 -38.18
CA TYR A 4 22.04 -31.80 -36.71
C TYR A 4 22.43 -30.46 -36.07
N ALA A 5 23.31 -29.69 -36.70
CA ALA A 5 23.68 -28.35 -36.22
C ALA A 5 22.47 -27.41 -36.14
N MET A 6 21.53 -27.54 -37.09
CA MET A 6 20.30 -26.74 -37.11
C MET A 6 19.36 -27.14 -35.96
N ILE A 7 19.29 -28.43 -35.63
CA ILE A 7 18.51 -28.93 -34.48
C ILE A 7 19.13 -28.45 -33.16
N TYR A 8 20.45 -28.50 -33.00
CA TYR A 8 21.12 -28.00 -31.80
C TYR A 8 20.95 -26.47 -31.65
N ALA A 9 21.02 -25.71 -32.74
CA ALA A 9 20.76 -24.28 -32.72
C ALA A 9 19.31 -23.95 -32.30
N LEU A 10 18.33 -24.74 -32.77
CA LEU A 10 16.93 -24.59 -32.39
C LEU A 10 16.72 -24.82 -30.89
N PHE A 11 17.29 -25.89 -30.32
CA PHE A 11 17.18 -26.16 -28.89
C PHE A 11 17.84 -25.09 -28.03
N LEU A 12 18.97 -24.54 -28.49
CA LEU A 12 19.69 -23.48 -27.79
C LEU A 12 18.85 -22.18 -27.76
N LEU A 13 18.21 -21.82 -28.87
CA LEU A 13 17.28 -20.69 -28.93
C LEU A 13 16.05 -20.90 -28.04
N LEU A 14 15.49 -22.11 -28.00
CA LEU A 14 14.37 -22.48 -27.13
C LEU A 14 14.74 -22.35 -25.65
N ALA A 15 15.95 -22.79 -25.27
CA ALA A 15 16.45 -22.68 -23.91
C ALA A 15 16.62 -21.20 -23.49
N ILE A 16 17.14 -20.34 -24.38
CA ILE A 16 17.27 -18.90 -24.13
C ILE A 16 15.89 -18.25 -23.96
N LEU A 17 14.93 -18.57 -24.84
CA LEU A 17 13.57 -18.05 -24.74
C LEU A 17 12.91 -18.44 -23.40
N PHE A 18 13.01 -19.71 -23.00
CA PHE A 18 12.47 -20.17 -21.71
C PHE A 18 13.14 -19.49 -20.52
N ALA A 19 14.47 -19.38 -20.52
CA ALA A 19 15.22 -18.72 -19.45
C ALA A 19 14.86 -17.23 -19.34
N SER A 20 14.68 -16.55 -20.47
CA SER A 20 14.28 -15.13 -20.49
C SER A 20 12.87 -14.93 -19.92
N GLN A 21 11.91 -15.77 -20.30
CA GLN A 21 10.53 -15.66 -19.79
C GLN A 21 10.43 -15.96 -18.30
N ILE A 22 11.16 -16.98 -17.81
CA ILE A 22 11.17 -17.36 -16.40
C ILE A 22 11.84 -16.27 -15.55
N SER A 23 12.98 -15.74 -16.01
CA SER A 23 13.69 -14.68 -15.28
C SER A 23 12.85 -13.39 -15.21
N LEU A 24 12.29 -12.92 -16.32
CA LEU A 24 11.40 -11.75 -16.34
C LEU A 24 10.21 -11.91 -15.38
N ARG A 25 9.58 -13.10 -15.37
CA ARG A 25 8.45 -13.38 -14.48
C ARG A 25 8.86 -13.45 -13.01
N TYR A 26 10.00 -14.09 -12.70
CA TYR A 26 10.51 -14.19 -11.33
C TYR A 26 10.94 -12.82 -10.78
N PHE A 27 11.69 -12.04 -11.55
CA PHE A 27 12.09 -10.69 -11.14
C PHE A 27 10.90 -9.74 -11.04
N GLY A 28 9.95 -9.78 -11.97
CA GLY A 28 8.72 -8.98 -11.88
C GLY A 28 7.91 -9.30 -10.62
N THR A 29 7.61 -10.57 -10.38
CA THR A 29 6.82 -11.00 -9.21
C THR A 29 7.50 -10.71 -7.87
N THR A 30 8.84 -10.78 -7.80
CA THR A 30 9.59 -10.46 -6.56
C THR A 30 9.67 -8.96 -6.29
N LEU A 31 9.83 -8.13 -7.33
CA LEU A 31 9.72 -6.68 -7.22
C LEU A 31 8.32 -6.24 -6.80
N ASP A 32 7.28 -6.84 -7.39
CA ASP A 32 5.90 -6.52 -7.04
C ASP A 32 5.56 -6.94 -5.60
N SER A 33 6.00 -8.13 -5.19
CA SER A 33 5.84 -8.63 -3.82
C SER A 33 6.49 -7.73 -2.78
N SER A 34 7.77 -7.38 -2.99
CA SER A 34 8.49 -6.49 -2.07
C SER A 34 7.88 -5.09 -2.04
N SER A 35 7.54 -4.51 -3.20
CA SER A 35 6.88 -3.20 -3.29
C SER A 35 5.53 -3.19 -2.54
N ASN A 36 4.73 -4.24 -2.68
CA ASN A 36 3.45 -4.36 -1.97
C ASN A 36 3.65 -4.55 -0.46
N PHE A 37 4.67 -5.31 -0.04
CA PHE A 37 5.01 -5.45 1.37
C PHE A 37 5.40 -4.11 1.99
N TYR A 38 6.33 -3.36 1.38
CA TYR A 38 6.71 -2.03 1.85
C TYR A 38 5.51 -1.06 1.87
N GLY A 39 4.66 -1.08 0.84
CA GLY A 39 3.43 -0.27 0.79
C GLY A 39 2.45 -0.60 1.92
N SER A 40 2.23 -1.89 2.21
CA SER A 40 1.35 -2.31 3.31
C SER A 40 1.86 -1.85 4.68
N LEU A 41 3.17 -1.98 4.92
CA LEU A 41 3.82 -1.61 6.16
C LEU A 41 3.81 -0.09 6.35
N GLN A 42 4.12 0.68 5.30
CA GLN A 42 4.01 2.14 5.31
C GLN A 42 2.57 2.60 5.58
N ASN A 43 1.59 2.00 4.91
CA ASN A 43 0.17 2.30 5.16
C ASN A 43 -0.21 2.04 6.64
N GLU A 44 0.26 0.96 7.24
CA GLU A 44 -0.01 0.68 8.66
C GLU A 44 0.62 1.75 9.58
N PHE A 45 1.85 2.16 9.31
CA PHE A 45 2.51 3.23 10.07
C PHE A 45 1.78 4.56 9.96
N PHE A 46 1.37 4.97 8.75
CA PHE A 46 0.61 6.19 8.56
C PHE A 46 -0.78 6.13 9.19
N ALA A 47 -1.45 4.96 9.14
CA ALA A 47 -2.73 4.76 9.81
C ALA A 47 -2.58 4.94 11.33
N LYS A 48 -1.52 4.37 11.91
CA LYS A 48 -1.23 4.48 13.34
C LYS A 48 -0.92 5.92 13.75
N SER A 49 -0.11 6.64 12.97
CA SER A 49 0.19 8.05 13.22
C SER A 49 -1.08 8.91 13.16
N THR A 50 -1.93 8.68 12.15
CA THR A 50 -3.20 9.41 11.99
C THR A 50 -4.14 9.14 13.17
N TYR A 51 -4.21 7.90 13.64
CA TYR A 51 -4.97 7.53 14.83
C TYR A 51 -4.48 8.27 16.09
N GLU A 52 -3.17 8.34 16.31
CA GLU A 52 -2.62 9.06 17.47
C GLU A 52 -2.88 10.58 17.37
N ILE A 53 -2.89 11.16 16.17
CA ILE A 53 -3.27 12.56 15.95
C ILE A 53 -4.74 12.78 16.31
N ALA A 54 -5.66 11.94 15.82
CA ALA A 54 -7.07 12.03 16.15
C ALA A 54 -7.32 11.88 17.67
N LYS A 55 -6.60 10.96 18.32
CA LYS A 55 -6.62 10.78 19.78
C LYS A 55 -6.08 12.01 20.52
N ALA A 56 -4.99 12.60 20.04
CA ALA A 56 -4.41 13.81 20.62
C ALA A 56 -5.35 15.01 20.45
N CYS A 57 -6.05 15.11 19.32
CA CYS A 57 -7.08 16.12 19.08
C CYS A 57 -8.19 16.00 20.12
N LEU A 58 -8.80 14.82 20.27
CA LEU A 58 -9.86 14.57 21.25
C LEU A 58 -9.44 14.82 22.71
N LYS A 59 -8.15 14.67 23.03
CA LYS A 59 -7.62 14.96 24.37
C LYS A 59 -7.47 16.47 24.64
N LYS A 60 -7.28 17.28 23.60
CA LYS A 60 -6.93 18.70 23.73
C LYS A 60 -8.10 19.63 23.38
N TYR A 61 -8.99 19.20 22.49
CA TYR A 61 -10.10 19.97 21.95
C TYR A 61 -11.42 19.19 22.07
N ASN A 62 -12.54 19.88 21.92
CA ASN A 62 -13.87 19.24 21.90
C ASN A 62 -14.08 18.42 20.63
N PHE A 63 -14.99 17.45 20.70
CA PHE A 63 -15.36 16.57 19.58
C PHE A 63 -15.66 17.33 18.28
N ASP A 64 -16.39 18.45 18.36
CA ASP A 64 -16.78 19.23 17.17
C ASP A 64 -15.59 19.74 16.35
N TYR A 65 -14.45 20.02 17.00
CA TYR A 65 -13.23 20.46 16.31
C TYR A 65 -12.42 19.29 15.73
N CYS A 66 -12.63 18.08 16.25
CA CYS A 66 -11.87 16.89 15.88
C CYS A 66 -12.69 15.91 15.04
N LYS A 67 -13.86 16.33 14.56
CA LYS A 67 -14.79 15.43 13.86
C LYS A 67 -14.18 14.85 12.58
N GLU A 68 -13.42 15.65 11.85
CA GLU A 68 -12.70 15.23 10.64
C GLU A 68 -11.48 16.11 10.41
N ASP A 69 -10.43 15.52 9.83
CA ASP A 69 -9.25 16.26 9.39
C ASP A 69 -8.52 15.46 8.30
N ALA A 70 -7.75 16.16 7.47
CA ALA A 70 -6.96 15.60 6.38
C ALA A 70 -5.51 16.07 6.48
N ILE A 71 -4.59 15.12 6.48
CA ILE A 71 -3.16 15.32 6.67
C ILE A 71 -2.44 14.77 5.45
N THR A 72 -1.51 15.56 4.89
CA THR A 72 -0.69 15.14 3.75
C THR A 72 0.73 14.87 4.22
N PHE A 73 1.21 13.66 3.98
CA PHE A 73 2.58 13.19 4.25
C PHE A 73 3.31 12.96 2.92
N GLY A 74 3.77 14.04 2.27
CA GLY A 74 4.41 13.94 0.94
C GLY A 74 3.47 13.35 -0.10
N ASP A 75 3.79 12.16 -0.61
CA ASP A 75 3.00 11.42 -1.61
C ASP A 75 1.81 10.63 -1.02
N PHE A 76 1.64 10.67 0.31
CA PHE A 76 0.54 10.03 1.01
C PHE A 76 -0.46 11.06 1.51
N GLN A 77 -1.73 10.85 1.22
CA GLN A 77 -2.81 11.62 1.81
C GLN A 77 -3.55 10.74 2.82
N SER A 78 -3.67 11.20 4.05
CA SER A 78 -4.40 10.53 5.12
C SER A 78 -5.55 11.41 5.57
N SER A 79 -6.71 10.84 5.85
CA SER A 79 -7.81 11.55 6.50
C SER A 79 -8.41 10.68 7.58
N TYR A 80 -8.96 11.31 8.61
CA TYR A 80 -9.75 10.61 9.60
C TYR A 80 -11.12 11.26 9.79
N THR A 81 -12.09 10.43 10.15
CA THR A 81 -13.42 10.86 10.55
C THR A 81 -13.77 10.17 11.86
N ILE A 82 -14.21 10.96 12.84
CA ILE A 82 -14.59 10.49 14.17
C ILE A 82 -16.12 10.50 14.26
N PHE A 83 -16.67 9.36 14.65
CA PHE A 83 -18.08 9.17 14.93
C PHE A 83 -18.27 9.01 16.43
N ASP A 84 -19.22 9.77 16.98
CA ASP A 84 -19.61 9.66 18.38
C ASP A 84 -20.60 8.50 18.56
N GLU A 85 -20.18 7.45 19.26
CA GLU A 85 -21.05 6.36 19.72
C GLU A 85 -21.19 6.42 21.24
N LYS A 86 -22.20 5.76 21.83
CA LYS A 86 -22.55 5.92 23.26
C LYS A 86 -21.35 5.81 24.20
N ASP A 87 -20.57 4.72 24.09
CA ASP A 87 -19.49 4.39 25.02
C ASP A 87 -18.07 4.61 24.46
N PHE A 88 -17.95 4.92 23.17
CA PHE A 88 -16.66 5.06 22.49
C PHE A 88 -16.77 5.97 21.27
N TYR A 89 -15.65 6.57 20.89
CA TYR A 89 -15.48 7.21 19.59
C TYR A 89 -14.99 6.18 18.57
N ARG A 90 -15.69 6.05 17.44
CA ARG A 90 -15.22 5.26 16.30
C ARG A 90 -14.45 6.17 15.36
N ILE A 91 -13.21 5.81 15.04
CA ILE A 91 -12.37 6.56 14.12
C ILE A 91 -12.20 5.73 12.85
N GLU A 92 -12.66 6.27 11.74
CA GLU A 92 -12.40 5.77 10.40
C GLU A 92 -11.21 6.52 9.83
N ILE A 93 -10.21 5.79 9.35
CA ILE A 93 -8.99 6.33 8.76
C ILE A 93 -8.93 5.87 7.32
N VAL A 94 -8.78 6.83 6.42
CA VAL A 94 -8.63 6.61 4.99
C VAL A 94 -7.24 7.05 4.59
N LEU A 95 -6.48 6.13 4.01
CA LEU A 95 -5.18 6.41 3.42
C LEU A 95 -5.25 6.28 1.92
N LEU A 96 -4.72 7.29 1.24
CA LEU A 96 -4.58 7.39 -0.19
C LEU A 96 -3.09 7.46 -0.49
N HIS A 97 -2.56 6.42 -1.13
CA HIS A 97 -1.21 6.42 -1.65
C HIS A 97 -1.26 6.51 -3.17
N THR A 98 -0.75 7.60 -3.72
CA THR A 98 -0.57 7.80 -5.16
C THR A 98 0.82 7.30 -5.54
N ASN A 99 0.89 6.14 -6.20
CA ASN A 99 2.17 5.67 -6.71
C ASN A 99 2.51 6.43 -8.02
N PRO A 100 3.61 7.22 -8.05
CA PRO A 100 3.94 8.06 -9.19
C PRO A 100 4.32 7.25 -10.45
N ARG A 101 4.68 5.96 -10.31
CA ARG A 101 5.12 5.12 -11.43
C ARG A 101 3.98 4.56 -12.27
N ASN A 102 2.80 4.37 -11.68
CA ASN A 102 1.69 3.69 -12.32
C ASN A 102 0.34 4.37 -12.09
N LEU A 103 0.33 5.57 -11.49
CA LEU A 103 -0.86 6.41 -11.21
C LEU A 103 -1.98 5.68 -10.45
N HIS A 104 -1.69 4.51 -9.88
CA HIS A 104 -2.64 3.77 -9.08
C HIS A 104 -2.79 4.44 -7.72
N ILE A 105 -4.03 4.70 -7.34
CA ILE A 105 -4.40 5.16 -6.00
C ILE A 105 -4.71 3.93 -5.16
N ILE A 106 -3.84 3.62 -4.21
CA ILE A 106 -4.08 2.56 -3.23
C ILE A 106 -4.87 3.19 -2.09
N ARG A 107 -6.10 2.69 -1.85
CA ARG A 107 -6.94 3.10 -0.73
C ARG A 107 -6.88 2.06 0.37
N ASN A 108 -6.48 2.45 1.57
CA ASN A 108 -6.58 1.61 2.76
C ASN A 108 -7.58 2.23 3.75
N PHE A 109 -8.50 1.40 4.24
CA PHE A 109 -9.51 1.78 5.22
C PHE A 109 -9.25 1.05 6.51
N THR A 110 -9.11 1.79 7.61
CA THR A 110 -8.90 1.21 8.93
C THR A 110 -9.84 1.84 9.93
N ASN A 111 -10.53 1.00 10.69
CA ASN A 111 -11.42 1.42 11.76
C ASN A 111 -10.77 1.14 13.13
N LYS A 112 -10.77 2.14 14.00
CA LYS A 112 -10.29 2.04 15.39
C LYS A 112 -11.34 2.60 16.35
N ARG A 113 -11.25 2.20 17.62
CA ARG A 113 -12.15 2.67 18.68
C ARG A 113 -11.34 3.31 19.80
N ILE A 114 -11.81 4.46 20.29
CA ILE A 114 -11.28 5.14 21.47
C ILE A 114 -12.35 5.15 22.53
N LYS A 115 -12.07 4.61 23.71
CA LYS A 115 -12.97 4.73 24.85
C LYS A 115 -13.02 6.20 25.31
N LYS A 116 -14.23 6.71 25.57
CA LYS A 116 -14.44 8.06 26.10
C LYS A 116 -13.76 8.25 27.45
#